data_AF-A0A1V9K049-F1
#
_entry.id   AF-A0A1V9K049-F1
#
_cell.length_a   1.000
_cell.length_b   1.000
_cell.length_c   1.000
_cell.angle_alpha   90.00
_cell.angle_beta   90.00
_cell.angle_gamma   90.00
#
_symmetry.space_group_name_H-M   'P 1'
#
loop_
_entity.id
_entity.type
_entity.pdbx_description
1 polymer ?
#
loop_
_entity_poly.entity_id
_entity_poly.type
_entity_poly.pdbx_seq_one_letter_code
_entity_poly.pdbx_strand_id
1 'polypeptide(L)'
;MSTTDGYGQGIGLWSMTDAPSIPDAIALFAAGVLPRLRMTFASASARGATLVGSSAPVPGMMTWLTDVGRLDVYDGTAWVAMSVGTSSWTTISLASGFTQNGNSNGNLQYRRLNVSGEDSLQLRGAVNRTSYPASPPSSYAVNASALPTSVRPTTLRTVVVPCSDISSERITLKLDVQTDGYLVIFGIGTDVKPPWIGFNGVTVSL
;
A
#
# COMPACT_ATOMS: atom_id res chain seq x y z
N MET A 1 -42.00 -18.30 8.43
CA MET A 1 -40.74 -17.63 8.83
C MET A 1 -39.75 -17.83 7.70
N SER A 2 -39.04 -16.78 7.25
CA SER A 2 -37.99 -16.97 6.25
C SER A 2 -36.90 -17.85 6.83
N THR A 3 -36.70 -19.04 6.27
CA THR A 3 -35.54 -19.86 6.58
C THR A 3 -34.30 -19.14 6.08
N THR A 4 -33.28 -18.97 6.92
CA THR A 4 -31.98 -18.44 6.50
C THR A 4 -31.03 -19.61 6.22
N ASP A 5 -29.92 -19.34 5.53
CA ASP A 5 -28.89 -20.34 5.30
C ASP A 5 -28.38 -20.98 6.60
N GLY A 6 -27.97 -22.26 6.50
CA GLY A 6 -27.47 -23.04 7.64
C GLY A 6 -26.08 -22.61 8.13
N TYR A 7 -25.43 -21.66 7.45
CA TYR A 7 -24.13 -21.10 7.84
C TYR A 7 -24.27 -19.77 8.59
N GLY A 8 -25.51 -19.30 8.84
CA GLY A 8 -25.79 -18.08 9.61
C GLY A 8 -25.47 -16.78 8.88
N GLN A 9 -25.38 -16.80 7.54
CA GLN A 9 -24.99 -15.63 6.73
C GLN A 9 -26.17 -14.69 6.40
N GLY A 10 -27.36 -14.99 6.91
CA GLY A 10 -28.57 -14.20 6.67
C GLY A 10 -28.96 -14.16 5.18
N ILE A 11 -28.58 -15.19 4.42
CA ILE A 11 -29.06 -15.40 3.06
C ILE A 11 -30.48 -15.95 3.20
N GLY A 12 -31.45 -15.20 2.70
CA GLY A 12 -32.83 -15.66 2.65
C GLY A 12 -32.90 -16.92 1.80
N LEU A 13 -33.33 -18.02 2.41
CA LEU A 13 -33.73 -19.22 1.70
C LEU A 13 -35.21 -19.13 1.40
N TRP A 14 -35.53 -19.61 0.21
CA TRP A 14 -36.89 -19.69 -0.22
C TRP A 14 -37.68 -20.70 0.62
N SER A 15 -38.91 -20.36 0.97
CA SER A 15 -39.76 -21.18 1.83
C SER A 15 -40.84 -21.92 1.02
N MET A 16 -41.33 -23.04 1.56
CA MET A 16 -42.42 -23.80 0.94
C MET A 16 -43.76 -23.04 0.91
N THR A 17 -43.85 -21.88 1.57
CA THR A 17 -45.02 -21.00 1.55
C THR A 17 -44.94 -19.90 0.50
N ASP A 18 -43.78 -19.71 -0.14
CA ASP A 18 -43.61 -18.73 -1.22
C ASP A 18 -44.16 -19.25 -2.55
N ALA A 19 -44.64 -18.36 -3.41
CA ALA A 19 -45.11 -18.75 -4.74
C ALA A 19 -43.94 -19.35 -5.57
N PRO A 20 -44.15 -20.47 -6.29
CA PRO A 20 -43.08 -21.11 -7.05
C PRO A 20 -42.67 -20.25 -8.27
N SER A 21 -41.49 -19.65 -8.17
CA SER A 21 -40.81 -18.80 -9.17
C SER A 21 -39.28 -18.95 -9.13
N ILE A 22 -38.72 -19.87 -9.94
CA ILE A 22 -37.27 -20.13 -9.99
C ILE A 22 -36.45 -18.83 -10.19
N PRO A 23 -36.88 -17.86 -11.03
CA PRO A 23 -36.18 -16.58 -11.16
C PRO A 23 -36.04 -15.81 -9.84
N ASP A 24 -37.07 -15.77 -9.00
CA ASP A 24 -37.05 -15.03 -7.73
C ASP A 24 -36.16 -15.70 -6.69
N ALA A 25 -36.13 -17.03 -6.68
CA ALA A 25 -35.22 -17.81 -5.84
C ALA A 25 -33.76 -17.53 -6.15
N ILE A 26 -33.42 -17.51 -7.44
CA ILE A 26 -32.08 -17.23 -7.93
C ILE A 26 -31.71 -15.78 -7.62
N ALA A 27 -32.64 -14.84 -7.81
CA ALA A 27 -32.42 -13.43 -7.47
C ALA A 27 -32.18 -13.21 -5.97
N LEU A 28 -32.94 -13.90 -5.10
CA LEU A 28 -32.80 -13.84 -3.65
C LEU A 28 -31.45 -14.42 -3.18
N PHE A 29 -31.06 -15.57 -3.73
CA PHE A 29 -29.76 -16.17 -3.48
C PHE A 29 -28.61 -15.28 -3.97
N ALA A 30 -28.71 -14.75 -5.19
CA ALA A 30 -27.72 -13.85 -5.77
C ALA A 30 -27.57 -12.56 -4.95
N ALA A 31 -28.68 -11.91 -4.57
CA ALA A 31 -28.65 -10.73 -3.70
C ALA A 31 -28.09 -11.03 -2.31
N GLY A 32 -28.28 -12.26 -1.81
CA GLY A 32 -27.75 -12.70 -0.53
C GLY A 32 -26.27 -13.10 -0.55
N VAL A 33 -25.78 -13.71 -1.63
CA VAL A 33 -24.45 -14.32 -1.71
C VAL A 33 -23.43 -13.38 -2.34
N LEU A 34 -23.81 -12.69 -3.42
CA LEU A 34 -22.89 -11.87 -4.22
C LEU A 34 -22.20 -10.74 -3.42
N PRO A 35 -22.88 -9.99 -2.53
CA PRO A 35 -22.19 -8.99 -1.71
C PRO A 35 -21.38 -9.60 -0.55
N ARG A 36 -21.47 -10.93 -0.31
CA ARG A 36 -20.97 -11.61 0.90
C ARG A 36 -19.81 -12.58 0.68
N LEU A 37 -19.29 -12.70 -0.55
CA LEU A 37 -18.00 -13.38 -0.82
C LEU A 37 -16.82 -12.73 -0.04
N ARG A 38 -17.02 -11.51 0.46
CA ARG A 38 -16.18 -10.80 1.43
C ARG A 38 -17.06 -10.27 2.57
N MET A 39 -16.96 -10.82 3.79
CA MET A 39 -17.71 -10.29 4.94
C MET A 39 -17.13 -8.95 5.38
N THR A 40 -17.96 -7.98 5.76
CA THR A 40 -17.48 -6.63 6.15
C THR A 40 -17.78 -6.36 7.62
N PHE A 41 -16.79 -5.90 8.38
CA PHE A 41 -16.89 -5.60 9.81
C PHE A 41 -16.44 -4.18 10.12
N ALA A 42 -17.00 -3.60 11.20
CA ALA A 42 -16.60 -2.29 11.70
C ALA A 42 -15.11 -2.26 12.10
N SER A 43 -14.65 -3.30 12.82
CA SER A 43 -13.28 -3.44 13.32
C SER A 43 -12.90 -4.91 13.56
N ALA A 44 -11.62 -5.17 13.85
CA ALA A 44 -11.13 -6.51 14.19
C ALA A 44 -11.80 -7.07 15.46
N SER A 45 -12.06 -6.23 16.46
CA SER A 45 -12.76 -6.63 17.70
C SER A 45 -14.21 -7.01 17.42
N ALA A 46 -14.90 -6.25 16.57
CA ALA A 46 -16.27 -6.58 16.14
C ALA A 46 -16.31 -7.92 15.39
N ARG A 47 -15.33 -8.17 14.51
CA ARG A 47 -15.17 -9.48 13.85
C ARG A 47 -14.96 -10.60 14.86
N GLY A 48 -14.04 -10.41 15.82
CA GLY A 48 -13.71 -11.42 16.84
C GLY A 48 -14.89 -11.76 17.77
N ALA A 49 -15.75 -10.79 18.06
CA ALA A 49 -16.97 -11.02 18.85
C ALA A 49 -18.07 -11.74 18.04
N THR A 50 -18.16 -11.47 16.74
CA THR A 50 -19.19 -12.07 15.87
C THR A 50 -18.84 -13.48 15.42
N LEU A 51 -17.58 -13.74 15.07
CA LEU A 51 -17.12 -15.03 14.55
C LEU A 51 -16.72 -15.96 15.70
N VAL A 52 -17.72 -16.48 16.41
CA VAL A 52 -17.57 -17.41 17.56
C VAL A 52 -18.53 -18.60 17.44
N GLY A 53 -18.27 -19.66 18.22
CA GLY A 53 -19.16 -20.82 18.31
C GLY A 53 -19.35 -21.52 16.96
N SER A 54 -20.60 -21.70 16.53
CA SER A 54 -20.94 -22.32 15.24
C SER A 54 -20.54 -21.48 14.02
N SER A 55 -20.21 -20.20 14.23
CA SER A 55 -19.74 -19.27 13.20
C SER A 55 -18.25 -18.93 13.38
N ALA A 56 -17.50 -19.79 14.07
CA ALA A 56 -16.06 -19.62 14.25
C ALA A 56 -15.32 -19.52 12.91
N PRO A 57 -14.19 -18.79 12.85
CA PRO A 57 -13.42 -18.64 11.63
C PRO A 57 -12.95 -19.99 11.08
N VAL A 58 -13.06 -20.16 9.76
CA VAL A 58 -12.53 -21.34 9.05
C VAL A 58 -11.43 -20.90 8.07
N PRO A 59 -10.42 -21.75 7.80
CA PRO A 59 -9.36 -21.42 6.87
C PRO A 59 -9.90 -20.93 5.50
N GLY A 60 -9.32 -19.87 4.96
CA GLY A 60 -9.72 -19.26 3.69
C GLY A 60 -10.86 -18.25 3.79
N MET A 61 -11.47 -18.08 4.97
CA MET A 61 -12.51 -17.09 5.20
C MET A 61 -11.95 -15.66 5.05
N MET A 62 -12.64 -14.79 4.30
CA MET A 62 -12.19 -13.42 4.00
C MET A 62 -13.09 -12.36 4.64
N THR A 63 -12.47 -11.32 5.19
CA THR A 63 -13.15 -10.19 5.85
C THR A 63 -12.56 -8.85 5.45
N TRP A 64 -13.37 -7.79 5.41
CA TRP A 64 -12.92 -6.42 5.27
C TRP A 64 -13.23 -5.63 6.54
N LEU A 65 -12.21 -4.98 7.06
CA LEU A 65 -12.30 -4.11 8.24
C LEU A 65 -12.43 -2.65 7.76
N THR A 66 -13.55 -2.03 8.09
CA THR A 66 -13.87 -0.67 7.58
C THR A 66 -13.10 0.44 8.29
N ASP A 67 -12.79 0.29 9.57
CA ASP A 67 -11.99 1.23 10.36
C ASP A 67 -10.57 1.42 9.81
N VAL A 68 -9.93 0.34 9.34
CA VAL A 68 -8.56 0.35 8.82
C VAL A 68 -8.48 0.12 7.30
N GLY A 69 -9.61 -0.05 6.61
CA GLY A 69 -9.66 -0.25 5.16
C GLY A 69 -8.86 -1.47 4.68
N ARG A 70 -8.95 -2.60 5.39
CA ARG A 70 -8.06 -3.77 5.20
C ARG A 70 -8.83 -5.04 4.91
N LEU A 71 -8.33 -5.84 3.97
CA LEU A 71 -8.81 -7.21 3.71
C LEU A 71 -7.98 -8.19 4.55
N ASP A 72 -8.62 -9.03 5.35
CA ASP A 72 -7.98 -10.08 6.15
C ASP A 72 -8.51 -11.45 5.72
N VAL A 73 -7.64 -12.46 5.69
CA VAL A 73 -7.97 -13.87 5.47
C VAL A 73 -7.62 -14.69 6.71
N TYR A 74 -8.47 -15.62 7.13
CA TYR A 74 -8.14 -16.55 8.21
C TYR A 74 -7.29 -17.70 7.65
N ASP A 75 -6.07 -17.88 8.14
CA ASP A 75 -5.14 -18.92 7.65
C ASP A 75 -5.35 -20.30 8.30
N GLY A 76 -6.29 -20.38 9.25
CA GLY A 76 -6.55 -21.55 10.08
C GLY A 76 -6.09 -21.40 11.53
N THR A 77 -5.23 -20.41 11.80
CA THR A 77 -4.72 -20.09 13.14
C THR A 77 -4.98 -18.65 13.54
N ALA A 78 -4.87 -17.72 12.60
CA ALA A 78 -5.02 -16.30 12.82
C ALA A 78 -5.61 -15.60 11.61
N TRP A 79 -6.12 -14.39 11.84
CA TRP A 79 -6.47 -13.48 10.77
C TRP A 79 -5.21 -12.78 10.26
N VAL A 80 -4.88 -13.01 9.00
CA VAL A 80 -3.72 -12.45 8.33
C VAL A 80 -4.19 -11.35 7.38
N ALA A 81 -3.59 -10.17 7.49
CA ALA A 81 -3.84 -9.08 6.56
C ALA A 81 -3.36 -9.45 5.15
N MET A 82 -4.25 -9.33 4.17
CA MET A 82 -3.90 -9.44 2.77
C MET A 82 -3.32 -8.12 2.30
N SER A 83 -2.14 -8.20 1.68
CA SER A 83 -1.50 -7.03 1.08
C SER A 83 -2.37 -6.51 -0.06
N VAL A 84 -2.98 -5.35 0.15
CA VAL A 84 -3.72 -4.58 -0.86
C VAL A 84 -2.98 -3.27 -1.10
N GLY A 85 -2.93 -2.81 -2.34
CA GLY A 85 -2.26 -1.56 -2.67
C GLY A 85 -3.01 -0.85 -3.78
N THR A 86 -3.03 0.49 -3.73
CA THR A 86 -3.53 1.28 -4.86
C THR A 86 -2.60 1.03 -6.05
N SER A 87 -3.15 0.53 -7.16
CA SER A 87 -2.36 0.28 -8.39
C SER A 87 -1.88 1.58 -9.06
N SER A 88 -2.50 2.71 -8.70
CA SER A 88 -2.15 4.03 -9.20
C SER A 88 -0.86 4.56 -8.57
N TRP A 89 0.04 5.01 -9.44
CA TRP A 89 1.28 5.68 -9.06
C TRP A 89 1.13 7.18 -9.21
N THR A 90 1.63 7.94 -8.24
CA THR A 90 1.63 9.40 -8.27
C THR A 90 3.04 9.91 -8.54
N THR A 91 3.19 10.74 -9.56
CA THR A 91 4.48 11.37 -9.89
C THR A 91 4.86 12.42 -8.86
N ILE A 92 6.10 12.35 -8.39
CA ILE A 92 6.67 13.32 -7.44
C ILE A 92 7.18 14.52 -8.22
N SER A 93 6.74 15.72 -7.84
CA SER A 93 7.32 16.97 -8.32
C SER A 93 8.73 17.13 -7.77
N LEU A 94 9.71 17.31 -8.65
CA LEU A 94 11.14 17.35 -8.28
C LEU A 94 11.59 18.75 -7.86
N ALA A 95 12.51 18.80 -6.90
CA ALA A 95 13.19 20.02 -6.50
C ALA A 95 14.12 20.52 -7.63
N SER A 96 14.51 21.80 -7.55
CA SER A 96 15.37 22.42 -8.56
C SER A 96 16.71 21.67 -8.74
N GLY A 97 17.10 21.51 -10.01
CA GLY A 97 18.31 20.81 -10.42
C GLY A 97 18.16 19.29 -10.56
N PHE A 98 17.00 18.72 -10.23
CA PHE A 98 16.67 17.34 -10.57
C PHE A 98 15.70 17.31 -11.77
N THR A 99 15.85 16.30 -12.62
CA THR A 99 14.90 16.00 -13.69
C THR A 99 14.48 14.53 -13.62
N GLN A 100 13.34 14.20 -14.23
CA GLN A 100 12.81 12.84 -14.21
C GLN A 100 13.65 11.88 -15.06
N ASN A 101 13.34 10.59 -14.97
CA ASN A 101 13.83 9.54 -15.87
C ASN A 101 15.35 9.32 -15.79
N GLY A 102 15.87 9.27 -14.56
CA GLY A 102 17.26 8.89 -14.27
C GLY A 102 17.67 7.58 -14.93
N ASN A 103 18.73 7.58 -15.74
CA ASN A 103 19.19 6.34 -16.40
C ASN A 103 18.07 5.57 -17.14
N SER A 104 17.11 6.29 -17.73
CA SER A 104 15.96 5.69 -18.42
C SER A 104 15.08 4.77 -17.54
N ASN A 105 15.02 4.99 -16.22
CA ASN A 105 14.22 4.18 -15.29
C ASN A 105 12.79 4.70 -15.06
N GLY A 106 12.33 5.68 -15.82
CA GLY A 106 11.01 6.31 -15.66
C GLY A 106 10.97 7.39 -14.58
N ASN A 107 9.83 8.06 -14.47
CA ASN A 107 9.62 9.14 -13.51
C ASN A 107 9.70 8.63 -12.07
N LEU A 108 10.23 9.44 -11.16
CA LEU A 108 10.11 9.21 -9.72
C LEU A 108 8.65 9.30 -9.31
N GLN A 109 8.12 8.19 -8.80
CA GLN A 109 6.73 8.05 -8.40
C GLN A 109 6.64 7.37 -7.04
N TYR A 110 5.50 7.57 -6.37
CA TYR A 110 5.16 6.85 -5.16
C TYR A 110 3.77 6.22 -5.23
N ARG A 111 3.54 5.27 -4.33
CA ARG A 111 2.21 4.80 -3.94
C ARG A 111 2.22 4.36 -2.48
N ARG A 112 1.04 4.32 -1.88
CA ARG A 112 0.81 3.64 -0.60
C ARG A 112 0.41 2.20 -0.87
N LEU A 113 0.99 1.28 -0.12
CA LEU A 113 0.54 -0.10 -0.10
C LEU A 113 0.46 -0.61 1.33
N ASN A 114 -0.37 -1.62 1.54
CA ASN A 114 -0.33 -2.42 2.75
C ASN A 114 0.63 -3.60 2.52
N VAL A 115 1.71 -3.67 3.29
CA VAL A 115 2.60 -4.85 3.37
C VAL A 115 2.29 -5.56 4.67
N SER A 116 1.70 -6.76 4.58
CA SER A 116 1.50 -7.63 5.74
C SER A 116 0.78 -6.96 6.93
N GLY A 117 -0.19 -6.07 6.64
CA GLY A 117 -0.96 -5.37 7.66
C GLY A 117 -0.40 -4.01 8.06
N GLU A 118 0.78 -3.62 7.59
CA GLU A 118 1.40 -2.32 7.84
C GLU A 118 1.33 -1.43 6.58
N ASP A 119 0.96 -0.17 6.76
CA ASP A 119 1.02 0.80 5.68
C ASP A 119 2.47 1.15 5.34
N SER A 120 2.79 1.13 4.05
CA SER A 120 4.13 1.40 3.54
C SER A 120 4.08 2.35 2.35
N LEU A 121 5.05 3.25 2.29
CA LEU A 121 5.37 4.04 1.12
C LEU A 121 6.31 3.23 0.23
N GLN A 122 5.93 3.06 -1.04
CA GLN A 122 6.83 2.52 -2.05
C GLN A 122 7.13 3.55 -3.11
N LEU A 123 8.41 3.61 -3.47
CA LEU A 123 8.93 4.45 -4.53
C LEU A 123 9.34 3.61 -5.73
N ARG A 124 9.31 4.25 -6.91
CA ARG A 124 9.92 3.71 -8.13
C ARG A 124 10.42 4.84 -9.02
N GLY A 125 11.16 4.46 -10.04
CA GLY A 125 11.73 5.38 -11.01
C GLY A 125 13.08 5.91 -10.57
N ALA A 126 13.53 6.97 -11.24
CA ALA A 126 14.81 7.58 -10.96
C ALA A 126 14.82 9.06 -11.34
N VAL A 127 15.76 9.79 -10.76
CA VAL A 127 16.01 11.19 -11.08
C VAL A 127 17.38 11.34 -11.73
N ASN A 128 17.49 12.28 -12.67
CA ASN A 128 18.76 12.77 -13.19
C ASN A 128 19.16 14.04 -12.44
N ARG A 129 20.47 14.28 -12.37
CA ARG A 129 21.05 15.56 -12.02
C ARG A 129 22.27 15.80 -12.91
N THR A 130 22.10 16.62 -13.93
CA THR A 130 23.12 16.85 -14.96
C THR A 130 24.28 17.72 -14.50
N SER A 131 24.12 18.46 -13.40
CA SER A 131 25.20 19.27 -12.83
C SER A 131 25.11 19.40 -11.31
N TYR A 132 26.28 19.51 -10.71
CA TYR A 132 26.47 19.80 -9.30
C TYR A 132 27.27 21.11 -9.19
N PRO A 133 27.02 21.95 -8.16
CA PRO A 133 27.90 23.07 -7.89
C PRO A 133 29.32 22.58 -7.55
N ALA A 134 30.32 23.45 -7.64
CA ALA A 134 31.72 23.10 -7.37
C ALA A 134 31.90 22.48 -5.97
N SER A 135 31.16 23.01 -4.98
CA SER A 135 31.07 22.50 -3.61
C SER A 135 29.61 22.12 -3.29
N PRO A 136 29.19 20.89 -3.56
CA PRO A 136 27.84 20.43 -3.23
C PRO A 136 27.58 20.41 -1.73
N PRO A 137 26.37 20.81 -1.26
CA PRO A 137 25.94 20.47 0.09
C PRO A 137 25.92 18.95 0.28
N SER A 138 26.06 18.53 1.55
CA SER A 138 26.05 17.12 1.95
C SER A 138 24.71 16.40 1.73
N SER A 139 23.65 17.17 1.49
CA SER A 139 22.30 16.65 1.33
C SER A 139 21.45 17.49 0.38
N TYR A 140 20.48 16.84 -0.25
CA TYR A 140 19.49 17.49 -1.13
C TYR A 140 18.09 16.93 -0.86
N ALA A 141 17.09 17.81 -0.80
CA ALA A 141 15.70 17.38 -0.98
C ALA A 141 15.45 17.06 -2.46
N VAL A 142 14.88 15.89 -2.74
CA VAL A 142 14.62 15.44 -4.12
C VAL A 142 13.28 15.95 -4.61
N ASN A 143 12.28 16.07 -3.74
CA ASN A 143 10.95 16.58 -4.04
C ASN A 143 10.83 18.09 -3.78
N ALA A 144 10.09 18.79 -4.63
CA ALA A 144 9.85 20.23 -4.54
C ALA A 144 8.87 20.60 -3.42
N SER A 145 7.89 19.74 -3.19
CA SER A 145 6.85 19.89 -2.17
C SER A 145 6.74 18.63 -1.34
N ALA A 146 6.42 18.80 -0.05
CA ALA A 146 6.17 17.69 0.85
C ALA A 146 5.13 16.72 0.28
N LEU A 147 5.37 15.42 0.42
CA LEU A 147 4.39 14.39 0.09
C LEU A 147 3.10 14.58 0.91
N PRO A 148 1.92 14.09 0.46
CA PRO A 148 0.70 14.17 1.26
C PRO A 148 0.84 13.50 2.63
N THR A 149 0.16 14.01 3.65
CA THR A 149 0.24 13.49 5.03
C THR A 149 -0.13 12.01 5.14
N SER A 150 -1.00 11.51 4.25
CA SER A 150 -1.41 10.11 4.20
C SER A 150 -0.30 9.12 3.81
N VAL A 151 0.87 9.61 3.38
CA VAL A 151 2.03 8.80 2.98
C VAL A 151 3.33 9.26 3.66
N ARG A 152 3.24 10.01 4.76
CA ARG A 152 4.40 10.42 5.56
C ARG A 152 4.61 9.45 6.71
N PRO A 153 5.86 9.09 7.02
CA PRO A 153 6.12 8.26 8.18
C PRO A 153 6.00 9.07 9.47
N THR A 154 5.63 8.40 10.56
CA THR A 154 5.54 8.98 11.91
C THR A 154 6.91 9.20 12.57
N THR A 155 7.92 8.46 12.12
CA THR A 155 9.32 8.55 12.54
C THR A 155 10.22 8.54 11.30
N LEU A 156 11.45 9.07 11.41
CA LEU A 156 12.40 9.08 10.29
C LEU A 156 12.60 7.65 9.75
N ARG A 157 12.49 7.48 8.42
CA ARG A 157 12.86 6.23 7.75
C ARG A 157 14.10 6.43 6.91
N THR A 158 15.15 5.68 7.22
CA THR A 158 16.40 5.70 6.48
C THR A 158 16.55 4.42 5.67
N VAL A 159 16.84 4.56 4.39
CA VAL A 159 17.13 3.45 3.48
C VAL A 159 18.28 3.81 2.55
N VAL A 160 18.84 2.81 1.87
CA VAL A 160 19.87 3.01 0.86
C VAL A 160 19.22 3.05 -0.51
N VAL A 161 19.68 3.96 -1.37
CA VAL A 161 19.25 4.06 -2.77
C VAL A 161 20.44 3.93 -3.71
N PRO A 162 20.32 3.22 -4.85
CA PRO A 162 21.39 3.13 -5.82
C PRO A 162 21.61 4.47 -6.53
N CYS A 163 22.85 4.73 -6.93
CA CYS A 163 23.20 5.84 -7.81
C CYS A 163 24.21 5.40 -8.86
N SER A 164 24.44 6.26 -9.83
CA SER A 164 25.47 6.06 -10.86
C SER A 164 26.84 5.79 -10.24
N ASP A 165 27.56 4.81 -10.80
CA ASP A 165 28.99 4.59 -10.60
C ASP A 165 29.84 5.49 -11.52
N ILE A 166 29.26 5.97 -12.63
CA ILE A 166 29.88 6.98 -13.48
C ILE A 166 29.89 8.33 -12.74
N SER A 167 31.05 8.99 -12.70
CA SER A 167 31.25 10.33 -12.09
C SER A 167 30.93 10.41 -10.59
N SER A 168 30.98 9.27 -9.89
CA SER A 168 30.72 9.16 -8.46
C SER A 168 31.59 8.06 -7.87
N GLU A 169 32.31 8.34 -6.79
CA GLU A 169 33.08 7.32 -6.07
C GLU A 169 32.21 6.33 -5.28
N ARG A 170 30.88 6.48 -5.32
CA ARG A 170 29.91 5.62 -4.63
C ARG A 170 28.82 5.17 -5.56
N ILE A 171 28.33 3.96 -5.33
CA ILE A 171 27.21 3.34 -6.05
C ILE A 171 25.89 3.39 -5.27
N THR A 172 25.92 3.97 -4.07
CA THR A 172 24.76 4.14 -3.21
C THR A 172 24.79 5.47 -2.47
N LEU A 173 23.60 6.00 -2.20
CA LEU A 173 23.35 7.14 -1.33
C LEU A 173 22.42 6.72 -0.19
N LYS A 174 22.43 7.49 0.90
CA LYS A 174 21.44 7.36 1.97
C LYS A 174 20.21 8.19 1.59
N LEU A 175 19.02 7.62 1.67
CA LEU A 175 17.74 8.33 1.58
C LEU A 175 17.07 8.37 2.95
N ASP A 176 16.71 9.57 3.37
CA ASP A 176 15.82 9.81 4.50
C ASP A 176 14.44 10.22 4.00
N VAL A 177 13.42 9.44 4.34
CA VAL A 177 12.02 9.81 4.21
C VAL A 177 11.62 10.48 5.52
N GLN A 178 11.53 11.81 5.47
CA GLN A 178 11.30 12.64 6.66
C GLN A 178 9.82 12.68 7.05
N THR A 179 9.56 12.92 8.33
CA THR A 179 8.20 13.00 8.89
C THR A 179 7.40 14.19 8.36
N ASP A 180 8.09 15.22 7.83
CA ASP A 180 7.48 16.38 7.18
C ASP A 180 7.11 16.11 5.70
N GLY A 181 7.49 14.96 5.15
CA GLY A 181 7.17 14.53 3.78
C GLY A 181 8.25 14.87 2.75
N TYR A 182 9.45 15.30 3.15
CA TYR A 182 10.58 15.44 2.24
C TYR A 182 11.41 14.15 2.11
N LEU A 183 11.85 13.90 0.88
CA LEU A 183 12.78 12.83 0.50
C LEU A 183 14.17 13.45 0.41
N VAL A 184 15.01 13.22 1.40
CA VAL A 184 16.34 13.85 1.49
C VAL A 184 17.42 12.82 1.26
N ILE A 185 18.22 13.04 0.23
CA ILE A 185 19.39 12.21 -0.06
C ILE A 185 20.62 12.79 0.62
N PHE A 186 21.49 11.91 1.11
CA PHE A 186 22.75 12.22 1.76
C PHE A 186 23.91 11.45 1.11
N GLY A 187 25.10 12.03 1.24
CA GLY A 187 26.34 11.43 0.72
C GLY A 187 26.80 12.01 -0.60
N ILE A 188 26.18 13.11 -1.06
CA ILE A 188 26.69 13.91 -2.17
C ILE A 188 27.85 14.77 -1.66
N GLY A 189 28.87 14.93 -2.50
CA GLY A 189 30.07 15.71 -2.17
C GLY A 189 30.88 16.04 -3.40
N THR A 190 32.12 16.51 -3.20
CA THR A 190 33.02 16.90 -4.31
C THR A 190 33.33 15.74 -5.26
N ASP A 191 33.49 14.53 -4.70
CA ASP A 191 33.86 13.32 -5.45
C ASP A 191 32.68 12.34 -5.64
N VAL A 192 31.51 12.68 -5.09
CA VAL A 192 30.28 11.89 -5.17
C VAL A 192 29.21 12.72 -5.87
N LYS A 193 29.21 12.70 -7.20
CA LYS A 193 28.34 13.51 -8.07
C LYS A 193 27.58 12.63 -9.08
N PRO A 194 26.76 11.68 -8.60
CA PRO A 194 26.12 10.73 -9.50
C PRO A 194 25.15 11.46 -10.45
N PRO A 195 25.25 11.27 -11.78
CA PRO A 195 24.33 11.87 -12.74
C PRO A 195 22.89 11.35 -12.62
N TRP A 196 22.68 10.21 -11.96
CA TRP A 196 21.36 9.66 -11.69
C TRP A 196 21.29 8.95 -10.34
N ILE A 197 20.08 8.90 -9.77
CA ILE A 197 19.75 8.24 -8.51
C ILE A 197 18.46 7.45 -8.70
N GLY A 198 18.49 6.15 -8.37
CA GLY A 198 17.37 5.22 -8.56
C GLY A 198 16.58 4.96 -7.29
N PHE A 199 15.26 4.78 -7.41
CA PHE A 199 14.34 4.54 -6.30
C PHE A 199 13.50 3.27 -6.51
N ASN A 200 13.81 2.48 -7.52
CA ASN A 200 13.10 1.23 -7.83
C ASN A 200 13.12 0.26 -6.65
N GLY A 201 11.93 -0.15 -6.19
CA GLY A 201 11.77 -1.14 -5.14
C GLY A 201 11.96 -0.61 -3.72
N VAL A 202 12.25 0.69 -3.55
CA VAL A 202 12.39 1.31 -2.23
C VAL A 202 11.03 1.28 -1.54
N THR A 203 10.98 0.66 -0.36
CA THR A 203 9.77 0.55 0.45
C THR A 203 10.12 0.91 1.89
N VAL A 204 9.32 1.78 2.52
CA VAL A 204 9.47 2.17 3.92
C VAL A 204 8.13 2.11 4.63
N SER A 205 8.11 1.73 5.91
CA SER A 205 6.90 1.77 6.72
C SER A 205 6.50 3.20 7.08
N LEU A 206 5.19 3.44 7.22
CA LEU A 206 4.61 4.72 7.64
C LEU A 206 4.45 4.80 9.17
#